data_AF-A0A832YLA7-F1
#
_entry.id   AF-A0A832YLA7-F1
#
_cell.length_a   1.000
_cell.length_b   1.000
_cell.length_c   1.000
_cell.angle_alpha   90.00
_cell.angle_beta   90.00
_cell.angle_gamma   90.00
#
_symmetry.space_group_name_H-M   'P 1'
#
loop_
_entity.id
_entity.type
_entity.pdbx_description
1 polymer ?
#
loop_
_entity_poly.entity_id
_entity_poly.type
_entity_poly.pdbx_seq_one_letter_code
_entity_poly.pdbx_strand_id
1 'polypeptide(L)'
;MLIQFLTLPILIASNVNLYVVSFLPVITLATYFAMGPGAYLYIIHNMYDKNWKEKAMVMPYLIIYSIGMSVNNTVAVLDAVLGRKNEFLRTPKYGIVKNTDDWRAKAYNLPFSQTTLLELFFGIYGILGIFIAIFSGNPIWVPIIALQTIGFLYIACLSFSHTRFKRGDSKIVYTKTKEEKMADIIHKLAMAGIVAIICFGAYSSYTGYQNDVYPMDQSIGLFDRIMASSEPKTIIADINAIKGFIPTEGNAVWLFPTETTNFSRIQADLDVMEASAVKTSAVPRDSSAFHTGMMDISLRAEIIQGNMMDIVPYMYASVSNILFTCVWIAAIIGIFTILKRKKQHLESFDKSNGV
;
A
#
# COMPACT_ATOMS: atom_id res chain seq x y z
N MET A 1 -14.39 -1.79 8.36
CA MET A 1 -13.44 -2.68 7.67
C MET A 1 -12.66 -1.92 6.59
N LEU A 2 -13.27 -1.35 5.56
CA LEU A 2 -12.53 -0.48 4.62
C LEU A 2 -11.92 0.79 5.23
N ILE A 3 -12.37 1.18 6.43
CA ILE A 3 -11.75 2.24 7.23
C ILE A 3 -10.27 1.96 7.56
N GLN A 4 -9.81 0.71 7.45
CA GLN A 4 -8.38 0.37 7.47
C GLN A 4 -7.59 1.15 6.41
N PHE A 5 -8.21 1.59 5.31
CA PHE A 5 -7.55 2.45 4.33
C PHE A 5 -7.09 3.79 4.93
N LEU A 6 -7.78 4.29 5.94
CA LEU A 6 -7.43 5.55 6.58
C LEU A 6 -6.39 5.36 7.69
N THR A 7 -6.14 4.13 8.14
CA THR A 7 -5.22 3.91 9.28
C THR A 7 -3.79 4.29 8.93
N LEU A 8 -3.34 4.02 7.71
CA LEU A 8 -1.97 4.31 7.29
C LEU A 8 -1.71 5.83 7.14
N PRO A 9 -2.54 6.59 6.40
CA PRO A 9 -2.43 8.05 6.35
C PRO A 9 -2.50 8.68 7.73
N ILE A 10 -3.38 8.17 8.60
CA ILE A 10 -3.48 8.64 9.99
C ILE A 10 -2.18 8.33 10.73
N LEU A 11 -1.66 7.10 10.70
CA LEU A 11 -0.43 6.72 11.41
C LEU A 11 0.79 7.53 10.96
N ILE A 12 0.87 7.88 9.67
CA ILE A 12 1.97 8.67 9.12
C ILE A 12 1.80 10.16 9.45
N ALA A 13 0.60 10.71 9.34
CA ALA A 13 0.33 12.13 9.61
C ALA A 13 0.25 12.44 11.11
N SER A 14 -0.10 11.45 11.93
CA SER A 14 -0.24 11.59 13.37
C SER A 14 1.14 11.51 14.03
N ASN A 15 1.76 12.66 14.31
CA ASN A 15 2.83 12.78 15.31
C ASN A 15 2.29 12.59 16.75
N VAL A 16 1.29 11.73 16.94
CA VAL A 16 0.67 11.49 18.24
C VAL A 16 1.54 10.49 18.97
N ASN A 17 2.38 11.01 19.85
CA ASN A 17 3.15 10.20 20.78
C ASN A 17 2.17 9.59 21.80
N LEU A 18 1.68 8.37 21.54
CA LEU A 18 0.67 7.69 22.37
C LEU A 18 1.13 7.48 23.83
N TYR A 19 2.41 7.72 24.13
CA TYR A 19 2.94 7.72 25.48
C TYR A 19 2.34 8.83 26.37
N VAL A 20 2.00 9.99 25.79
CA VAL A 20 1.44 11.15 26.52
C VAL A 20 -0.05 10.96 26.83
N VAL A 21 -0.75 10.10 26.08
CA VAL A 21 -2.19 9.77 26.28
C VAL A 21 -2.43 8.26 26.26
N SER A 22 -1.62 7.53 27.04
CA SER A 22 -1.55 6.05 27.04
C SER A 22 -2.89 5.33 27.25
N PHE A 23 -3.85 5.97 27.92
CA PHE A 23 -5.12 5.34 28.29
C PHE A 23 -6.18 5.33 27.17
N LEU A 24 -6.22 6.33 26.29
CA LEU A 24 -7.28 6.43 25.27
C LEU A 24 -7.28 5.26 24.27
N PRO A 25 -6.14 4.84 23.70
CA PRO A 25 -6.12 3.70 22.78
C PRO A 25 -6.54 2.40 23.45
N VAL A 26 -6.16 2.20 24.71
CA VAL A 26 -6.54 1.03 25.50
C VAL A 26 -8.05 0.99 25.72
N ILE A 27 -8.67 2.13 26.07
CA ILE A 27 -10.13 2.22 26.15
C ILE A 27 -10.76 1.88 24.81
N THR A 28 -10.28 2.46 23.71
CA THR A 28 -10.88 2.20 22.38
C THR A 28 -10.82 0.73 21.99
N LEU A 29 -9.71 0.05 22.27
CA LEU A 29 -9.58 -1.40 22.11
C LEU A 29 -10.53 -2.16 23.02
N ALA A 30 -10.57 -1.82 24.30
CA ALA A 30 -11.45 -2.47 25.27
C ALA A 30 -12.93 -2.33 24.87
N THR A 31 -13.36 -1.13 24.46
CA THR A 31 -14.71 -0.88 23.94
C THR A 31 -14.97 -1.65 22.65
N TYR A 32 -14.02 -1.67 21.71
CA TYR A 32 -14.15 -2.43 20.46
C TYR A 32 -14.32 -3.94 20.72
N PHE A 33 -13.50 -4.51 21.60
CA PHE A 33 -13.60 -5.91 21.99
C PHE A 33 -14.88 -6.22 22.78
N ALA A 34 -15.27 -5.35 23.71
CA ALA A 34 -16.47 -5.53 24.51
C ALA A 34 -17.74 -5.43 23.67
N MET A 35 -17.87 -4.40 22.82
CA MET A 35 -19.08 -4.19 22.01
C MET A 35 -19.16 -5.09 20.77
N GLY A 36 -18.01 -5.50 20.22
CA GLY A 36 -17.96 -6.41 19.07
C GLY A 36 -17.99 -7.88 19.53
N PRO A 37 -16.83 -8.57 19.58
CA PRO A 37 -16.76 -9.98 19.95
C PRO A 37 -17.40 -10.31 21.32
N GLY A 38 -17.22 -9.46 22.32
CA GLY A 38 -17.71 -9.68 23.69
C GLY A 38 -19.24 -9.72 23.78
N ALA A 39 -19.92 -8.73 23.20
CA ALA A 39 -21.38 -8.70 23.13
C ALA A 39 -21.92 -9.91 22.36
N TYR A 40 -21.25 -10.31 21.28
CA TYR A 40 -21.66 -11.48 20.50
C TYR A 40 -21.46 -12.79 21.28
N LEU A 41 -20.39 -12.91 22.06
CA LEU A 41 -20.17 -14.05 22.97
C LEU A 41 -21.25 -14.12 24.06
N TYR A 42 -21.64 -12.98 24.61
CA TYR A 42 -22.72 -12.89 25.58
C TYR A 42 -24.06 -13.34 24.99
N ILE A 43 -24.38 -12.93 23.76
CA ILE A 43 -25.57 -13.38 23.05
C ILE A 43 -25.53 -14.89 22.80
N ILE A 44 -24.41 -15.42 22.32
CA ILE A 44 -24.25 -16.87 22.08
C ILE A 44 -24.41 -17.66 23.38
N HIS A 45 -23.86 -17.16 24.48
CA HIS A 45 -24.00 -17.78 25.79
C HIS A 45 -25.47 -17.88 26.20
N ASN A 46 -26.22 -16.78 26.09
CA ASN A 46 -27.64 -16.74 26.45
C ASN A 46 -28.55 -17.55 25.51
N MET A 47 -28.17 -17.70 24.23
CA MET A 47 -28.99 -18.43 23.25
C MET A 47 -28.73 -19.95 23.24
N TYR A 48 -27.52 -20.38 23.60
CA TYR A 48 -27.06 -21.77 23.36
C TYR A 48 -26.55 -22.49 24.61
N ASP A 49 -27.10 -22.20 25.79
CA ASP A 49 -26.91 -22.84 27.11
C ASP A 49 -25.86 -23.98 27.22
N LYS A 50 -26.10 -25.15 26.61
CA LYS A 50 -25.18 -26.31 26.71
C LYS A 50 -24.09 -26.36 25.63
N ASN A 51 -24.34 -25.80 24.44
CA ASN A 51 -23.45 -25.88 23.27
C ASN A 51 -22.78 -24.53 22.94
N TRP A 52 -22.87 -23.53 23.82
CA TRP A 52 -22.35 -22.18 23.58
C TRP A 52 -20.85 -22.17 23.28
N LYS A 53 -20.06 -23.07 23.89
CA LYS A 53 -18.61 -23.17 23.67
C LYS A 53 -18.29 -23.55 22.23
N GLU A 54 -18.97 -24.55 21.68
CA GLU A 54 -18.79 -24.97 20.30
C GLU A 54 -19.16 -23.84 19.33
N LYS A 55 -20.27 -23.13 19.60
CA LYS A 55 -20.70 -21.99 18.78
C LYS A 55 -19.76 -20.78 18.91
N ALA A 56 -19.22 -20.54 20.10
CA ALA A 56 -18.23 -19.51 20.34
C ALA A 56 -16.92 -19.78 19.59
N MET A 57 -16.48 -21.04 19.49
CA MET A 57 -15.27 -21.41 18.72
C MET A 57 -15.40 -21.17 17.21
N VAL A 58 -16.62 -21.11 16.67
CA VAL A 58 -16.88 -20.76 15.26
C VAL A 58 -16.76 -19.24 15.02
N MET A 59 -16.90 -18.43 16.06
CA MET A 59 -16.94 -16.97 15.94
C MET A 59 -15.67 -16.35 15.35
N PRO A 60 -14.44 -16.71 15.76
CA PRO A 60 -13.24 -16.15 15.15
C PRO A 60 -13.19 -16.37 13.63
N TYR A 61 -13.61 -17.56 13.16
CA TYR A 61 -13.70 -17.86 11.73
C TYR A 61 -14.74 -16.98 11.04
N LEU A 62 -15.92 -16.79 11.65
CA LEU A 62 -16.97 -15.92 11.09
C LEU A 62 -16.51 -14.45 11.03
N ILE A 63 -15.80 -13.96 12.04
CA ILE A 63 -15.27 -12.60 12.06
C ILE A 63 -14.27 -12.41 10.91
N ILE A 64 -13.27 -13.29 10.82
CA ILE A 64 -12.24 -13.23 9.75
C ILE A 64 -12.91 -13.29 8.37
N TYR A 65 -13.85 -14.21 8.17
CA TYR A 65 -14.58 -14.37 6.92
C TYR A 65 -15.42 -13.14 6.56
N SER A 66 -16.18 -12.61 7.53
CA SER A 66 -17.04 -11.42 7.34
C SER A 66 -16.23 -10.18 7.00
N ILE A 67 -15.06 -10.03 7.64
CA ILE A 67 -14.14 -8.94 7.34
C ILE A 67 -13.59 -9.07 5.91
N GLY A 68 -13.11 -10.25 5.53
CA GLY A 68 -12.56 -10.47 4.20
C GLY A 68 -13.58 -10.23 3.08
N MET A 69 -14.84 -10.65 3.29
CA MET A 69 -15.95 -10.43 2.34
C MET A 69 -16.37 -8.96 2.18
N SER A 70 -15.89 -8.05 3.02
CA SER A 70 -16.32 -6.65 3.01
C SER A 70 -15.98 -5.90 1.72
N VAL A 71 -14.90 -6.28 1.03
CA VAL A 71 -14.51 -5.68 -0.26
C VAL A 71 -15.54 -6.05 -1.33
N ASN A 72 -15.85 -7.33 -1.47
CA ASN A 72 -16.86 -7.82 -2.40
C ASN A 72 -18.23 -7.19 -2.14
N ASN A 73 -18.64 -7.12 -0.87
CA ASN A 73 -19.89 -6.46 -0.48
C ASN A 73 -19.91 -4.98 -0.86
N THR A 74 -18.79 -4.26 -0.67
CA THR A 74 -18.71 -2.84 -1.02
C THR A 74 -18.81 -2.61 -2.52
N VAL A 75 -18.11 -3.44 -3.32
CA VAL A 75 -18.21 -3.35 -4.79
C VAL A 75 -19.65 -3.61 -5.25
N ALA A 76 -20.34 -4.58 -4.67
CA ALA A 76 -21.75 -4.83 -4.97
C ALA A 76 -22.66 -3.65 -4.64
N VAL A 77 -22.44 -2.97 -3.50
CA VAL A 77 -23.19 -1.74 -3.14
C VAL A 77 -22.91 -0.62 -4.13
N LEU A 78 -21.64 -0.39 -4.50
CA LEU A 78 -21.28 0.64 -5.48
C LEU A 78 -21.87 0.36 -6.86
N ASP A 79 -21.82 -0.89 -7.32
CA ASP A 79 -22.43 -1.28 -8.60
C ASP A 79 -23.96 -1.09 -8.58
N ALA A 80 -24.63 -1.38 -7.45
CA ALA A 80 -26.05 -1.14 -7.28
C ALA A 80 -26.41 0.36 -7.31
N VAL A 81 -25.64 1.20 -6.61
CA VAL A 81 -25.83 2.67 -6.60
C VAL A 81 -25.61 3.27 -8.00
N LEU A 82 -24.61 2.77 -8.74
CA LEU A 82 -24.30 3.22 -10.10
C LEU A 82 -25.23 2.61 -11.17
N GLY A 83 -26.25 1.85 -10.78
CA GLY A 83 -27.22 1.24 -11.69
C GLY A 83 -26.61 0.18 -12.62
N ARG A 84 -25.44 -0.35 -12.29
CA ARG A 84 -24.78 -1.41 -13.06
C ARG A 84 -25.47 -2.74 -12.78
N LYS A 85 -25.92 -3.42 -13.82
CA LYS A 85 -26.46 -4.78 -13.71
C LYS A 85 -25.31 -5.76 -13.58
N ASN A 86 -24.93 -6.11 -12.35
CA ASN A 86 -24.09 -7.28 -12.13
C ASN A 86 -24.95 -8.55 -12.23
N GLU A 87 -24.47 -9.52 -13.00
CA GLU A 87 -25.03 -10.87 -12.93
C GLU A 87 -24.66 -11.43 -11.55
N PHE A 88 -25.68 -11.67 -10.72
CA PHE A 88 -25.52 -12.47 -9.53
C PHE A 88 -25.21 -13.90 -9.99
N LEU A 89 -23.91 -14.20 -10.12
CA LEU A 89 -23.45 -15.55 -10.38
C LEU A 89 -23.93 -16.39 -9.20
N ARG A 90 -24.94 -17.23 -9.45
CA ARG A 90 -25.48 -18.11 -8.42
C ARG A 90 -24.33 -18.95 -7.87
N THR A 91 -24.31 -19.12 -6.56
CA THR A 91 -23.33 -19.97 -5.87
C THR A 91 -23.23 -21.33 -6.58
N PRO A 92 -22.02 -21.73 -7.00
CA PRO A 92 -21.83 -22.99 -7.71
C PRO A 92 -22.38 -24.18 -6.94
N LYS A 93 -23.29 -24.94 -7.53
CA LYS A 93 -23.80 -26.19 -6.94
C LYS A 93 -22.97 -27.35 -7.50
N TYR A 94 -22.01 -27.82 -6.72
CA TYR A 94 -21.07 -28.86 -7.17
C TYR A 94 -21.63 -30.28 -7.16
N GLY A 95 -22.76 -30.51 -6.47
CA GLY A 95 -23.42 -31.82 -6.42
C GLY A 95 -22.52 -32.93 -5.87
N ILE A 96 -21.73 -32.63 -4.83
CA ILE A 96 -20.88 -33.61 -4.13
C ILE A 96 -21.80 -34.48 -3.28
N VAL A 97 -21.87 -35.78 -3.60
CA VAL A 97 -22.73 -36.73 -2.86
C VAL A 97 -21.87 -37.76 -2.10
N LYS A 98 -20.69 -38.11 -2.64
CA LYS A 98 -19.76 -39.07 -2.02
C LYS A 98 -18.53 -38.36 -1.49
N ASN A 99 -17.91 -38.89 -0.42
CA ASN A 99 -16.64 -38.35 0.13
C ASN A 99 -15.46 -38.42 -0.85
N THR A 100 -15.56 -39.20 -1.93
CA THR A 100 -14.56 -39.31 -3.00
C THR A 100 -14.83 -38.36 -4.18
N ASP A 101 -15.95 -37.63 -4.18
CA ASP A 101 -16.27 -36.68 -5.25
C ASP A 101 -15.43 -35.41 -5.11
N ASP A 102 -14.69 -35.07 -6.18
CA ASP A 102 -13.92 -33.83 -6.24
C ASP A 102 -14.73 -32.72 -6.93
N TRP A 103 -14.87 -31.58 -6.26
CA TRP A 103 -15.52 -30.39 -6.79
C TRP A 103 -14.67 -29.69 -7.86
N ARG A 104 -13.34 -29.87 -7.82
CA ARG A 104 -12.38 -29.20 -8.71
C ARG A 104 -12.52 -29.60 -10.18
N ALA A 105 -13.14 -30.75 -10.45
CA ALA A 105 -13.34 -31.26 -11.81
C ALA A 105 -14.69 -30.84 -12.43
N LYS A 106 -15.59 -30.18 -11.70
CA LYS A 106 -16.95 -29.84 -12.16
C LYS A 106 -16.94 -28.58 -13.04
N ALA A 107 -17.93 -28.45 -13.93
CA ALA A 107 -18.01 -27.40 -14.95
C ALA A 107 -18.20 -25.98 -14.38
N TYR A 108 -18.62 -25.87 -13.12
CA TYR A 108 -18.98 -24.61 -12.47
C TYR A 108 -17.75 -23.95 -11.82
N ASN A 109 -16.87 -23.37 -12.65
CA ASN A 109 -15.72 -22.60 -12.18
C ASN A 109 -16.01 -21.09 -12.27
N LEU A 110 -15.82 -20.37 -11.17
CA LEU A 110 -15.91 -18.92 -11.14
C LEU A 110 -14.67 -18.33 -11.85
N PRO A 111 -14.85 -17.40 -12.81
CA PRO A 111 -13.72 -16.75 -13.45
C PRO A 111 -13.00 -15.83 -12.45
N PHE A 112 -11.73 -15.55 -12.72
CA PHE A 112 -10.97 -14.56 -11.97
C PHE A 112 -11.69 -13.22 -11.98
N SER A 113 -12.05 -12.71 -10.81
CA SER A 113 -12.72 -11.41 -10.66
C SER A 113 -11.72 -10.31 -10.31
N GLN A 114 -12.01 -9.09 -10.77
CA GLN A 114 -11.25 -7.89 -10.40
C GLN A 114 -11.30 -7.62 -8.89
N THR A 115 -12.35 -8.08 -8.21
CA THR A 115 -12.51 -7.98 -6.75
C THR A 115 -11.42 -8.76 -6.00
N THR A 116 -10.96 -9.90 -6.53
CA THR A 116 -9.85 -10.67 -5.95
C THR A 116 -8.54 -9.89 -5.92
N LEU A 117 -8.26 -9.10 -6.96
CA LEU A 117 -7.09 -8.21 -6.97
C LEU A 117 -7.21 -7.12 -5.90
N LEU A 118 -8.41 -6.59 -5.71
CA LEU A 118 -8.69 -5.57 -4.70
C LEU A 118 -8.56 -6.14 -3.28
N GLU A 119 -9.05 -7.36 -3.05
CA GLU A 119 -8.86 -8.10 -1.79
C GLU A 119 -7.38 -8.35 -1.48
N LEU A 120 -6.61 -8.79 -2.48
CA LEU A 120 -5.16 -8.98 -2.34
C LEU A 120 -4.45 -7.66 -2.04
N PHE A 121 -4.82 -6.58 -2.75
CA PHE A 121 -4.30 -5.24 -2.52
C PHE A 121 -4.52 -4.80 -1.06
N PHE A 122 -5.74 -4.95 -0.53
CA PHE A 122 -6.03 -4.62 0.88
C PHE A 122 -5.28 -5.51 1.86
N GLY A 123 -5.04 -6.79 1.53
CA GLY A 123 -4.18 -7.69 2.31
C GLY A 123 -2.73 -7.19 2.38
N ILE A 124 -2.12 -6.87 1.24
CA ILE A 124 -0.74 -6.35 1.18
C ILE A 124 -0.64 -4.98 1.87
N TYR A 125 -1.61 -4.09 1.63
CA TYR A 125 -1.71 -2.79 2.28
C TYR A 125 -1.77 -2.93 3.81
N GLY A 126 -2.54 -3.90 4.30
CA GLY A 126 -2.62 -4.21 5.72
C GLY A 126 -1.31 -4.74 6.31
N ILE A 127 -0.52 -5.51 5.56
CA ILE A 127 0.84 -5.93 5.98
C ILE A 127 1.74 -4.70 6.14
N LEU A 128 1.75 -3.79 5.16
CA LEU A 128 2.51 -2.54 5.26
C LEU A 128 2.05 -1.69 6.46
N GLY A 129 0.75 -1.63 6.71
CA GLY A 129 0.16 -0.98 7.88
C GLY A 129 0.66 -1.54 9.21
N ILE A 130 0.87 -2.86 9.31
CA ILE A 130 1.44 -3.50 10.50
C ILE A 130 2.89 -3.06 10.70
N PHE A 131 3.70 -3.10 9.64
CA PHE A 131 5.11 -2.67 9.74
C PHE A 131 5.20 -1.21 10.15
N ILE A 132 4.44 -0.33 9.51
CA ILE A 132 4.45 1.11 9.81
C ILE A 132 3.97 1.35 11.25
N ALA A 133 2.91 0.67 11.71
CA ALA A 133 2.46 0.81 13.11
C ALA A 133 3.54 0.42 14.13
N ILE A 134 4.35 -0.60 13.83
CA ILE A 134 5.48 -1.00 14.69
C ILE A 134 6.60 0.04 14.67
N PHE A 135 7.02 0.47 13.48
CA PHE A 135 8.15 1.41 13.32
C PHE A 135 7.81 2.84 13.75
N SER A 136 6.56 3.27 13.63
CA SER A 136 6.08 4.57 14.11
C SER A 136 5.84 4.60 15.63
N GLY A 137 6.21 3.55 16.37
CA GLY A 137 6.05 3.51 17.83
C GLY A 137 4.60 3.34 18.31
N ASN A 138 3.70 2.91 17.43
CA ASN A 138 2.26 2.78 17.69
C ASN A 138 1.77 1.31 17.59
N PRO A 139 2.39 0.34 18.29
CA PRO A 139 2.07 -1.09 18.14
C PRO A 139 0.67 -1.45 18.63
N ILE A 140 0.00 -0.58 19.39
CA ILE A 140 -1.34 -0.80 19.92
C ILE A 140 -2.40 -1.04 18.83
N TRP A 141 -2.18 -0.51 17.62
CA TRP A 141 -3.10 -0.70 16.50
C TRP A 141 -2.88 -2.00 15.73
N VAL A 142 -1.74 -2.67 15.94
CA VAL A 142 -1.37 -3.90 15.22
C VAL A 142 -2.44 -4.99 15.31
N PRO A 143 -3.05 -5.31 16.47
CA PRO A 143 -4.07 -6.36 16.54
C PRO A 143 -5.31 -6.08 15.67
N ILE A 144 -5.73 -4.81 15.59
CA ILE A 144 -6.89 -4.40 14.79
C ILE A 144 -6.58 -4.47 13.29
N ILE A 145 -5.39 -4.02 12.89
CA ILE A 145 -4.93 -4.07 11.50
C ILE A 145 -4.72 -5.53 11.08
N ALA A 146 -4.05 -6.34 11.92
CA ALA A 146 -3.77 -7.74 11.67
C ALA A 146 -5.03 -8.57 11.48
N LEU A 147 -6.06 -8.38 12.32
CA LEU A 147 -7.33 -9.11 12.17
C LEU A 147 -7.95 -8.90 10.78
N GLN A 148 -7.89 -7.66 10.27
CA GLN A 148 -8.43 -7.34 8.95
C GLN A 148 -7.54 -7.83 7.81
N THR A 149 -6.23 -7.67 7.95
CA THR A 149 -5.22 -8.20 7.01
C THR A 149 -5.39 -9.70 6.82
N ILE A 150 -5.57 -10.46 7.90
CA ILE A 150 -5.80 -11.91 7.86
C ILE A 150 -7.09 -12.22 7.10
N GLY A 151 -8.18 -11.48 7.35
CA GLY A 151 -9.44 -11.62 6.62
C GLY A 151 -9.30 -11.43 5.12
N PHE A 152 -8.64 -10.35 4.70
CA PHE A 152 -8.44 -10.06 3.27
C PHE A 152 -7.52 -11.07 2.59
N LEU A 153 -6.40 -11.43 3.21
CA LEU A 153 -5.50 -12.45 2.67
C LEU A 153 -6.18 -13.82 2.60
N TYR A 154 -6.98 -14.18 3.60
CA TYR A 154 -7.73 -15.44 3.61
C TYR A 154 -8.69 -15.54 2.43
N ILE A 155 -9.53 -14.52 2.21
CA ILE A 155 -10.46 -14.50 1.07
C ILE A 155 -9.71 -14.41 -0.24
N ALA A 156 -8.66 -13.59 -0.36
CA ALA A 156 -7.85 -13.52 -1.57
C ALA A 156 -7.23 -14.89 -1.92
N CYS A 157 -6.62 -15.58 -0.95
CA CYS A 157 -6.05 -16.92 -1.13
C CYS A 157 -7.11 -17.96 -1.53
N LEU A 158 -8.31 -17.90 -0.94
CA LEU A 158 -9.43 -18.76 -1.33
C LEU A 158 -9.88 -18.47 -2.76
N SER A 159 -10.06 -17.19 -3.10
CA SER A 159 -10.42 -16.73 -4.44
C SER A 159 -9.40 -17.20 -5.49
N PHE A 160 -8.09 -17.09 -5.21
CA PHE A 160 -7.04 -17.64 -6.07
C PHE A 160 -7.10 -19.18 -6.18
N SER A 161 -7.26 -19.87 -5.05
CA SER A 161 -7.33 -21.33 -5.00
C SER A 161 -8.54 -21.89 -5.76
N HIS A 162 -9.65 -21.16 -5.76
CA HIS A 162 -10.88 -21.49 -6.47
C HIS A 162 -10.86 -21.03 -7.93
N THR A 163 -10.03 -20.03 -8.26
CA THR A 163 -9.73 -19.63 -9.64
C THR A 163 -8.77 -20.65 -10.26
N ARG A 164 -9.26 -21.84 -10.59
CA ARG A 164 -8.52 -22.78 -11.44
C ARG A 164 -9.10 -22.73 -12.86
N PHE A 165 -8.28 -22.24 -13.79
CA PHE A 165 -8.47 -22.44 -15.22
C PHE A 165 -8.47 -23.95 -15.50
N LYS A 166 -9.64 -24.58 -15.54
CA LYS A 166 -9.76 -25.88 -16.20
C LYS A 166 -9.73 -25.60 -17.70
N ARG A 167 -8.55 -25.70 -18.31
CA ARG A 167 -8.44 -26.07 -19.72
C ARG A 167 -9.08 -27.45 -19.80
N GLY A 168 -10.28 -27.53 -20.35
CA GLY A 168 -11.06 -28.76 -20.32
C GLY A 168 -10.28 -29.93 -20.93
N ASP A 169 -10.04 -30.97 -20.15
CA ASP A 169 -9.62 -32.30 -20.64
C ASP A 169 -10.79 -33.10 -21.23
N SER A 170 -11.86 -32.43 -21.67
CA SER A 170 -12.74 -33.02 -22.66
C SER A 170 -12.02 -32.96 -24.00
N LYS A 171 -11.32 -34.03 -24.38
CA LYS A 171 -11.02 -34.34 -25.78
C LYS A 171 -12.32 -34.58 -26.54
N ILE A 172 -13.16 -33.56 -26.66
CA ILE A 172 -13.90 -33.38 -27.90
C ILE A 172 -12.86 -32.70 -28.80
N VAL A 173 -12.54 -33.31 -29.93
CA VAL A 173 -11.69 -32.68 -30.95
C VAL A 173 -12.52 -31.55 -31.55
N TYR A 174 -12.69 -30.48 -30.78
CA TYR A 174 -13.25 -29.23 -31.24
C TYR A 174 -12.12 -28.43 -31.85
N THR A 175 -12.17 -28.25 -33.16
CA THR A 175 -11.25 -27.35 -33.86
C THR A 175 -11.68 -25.93 -33.52
N LYS A 176 -10.98 -25.32 -32.54
CA LYS A 176 -11.16 -23.90 -32.20
C LYS A 176 -11.31 -23.05 -33.45
N THR A 177 -12.37 -22.25 -33.52
CA THR A 177 -12.59 -21.33 -34.64
C THR A 177 -11.45 -20.31 -34.71
N LYS A 178 -11.26 -19.69 -35.88
CA LYS A 178 -10.23 -18.66 -36.08
C LYS A 178 -10.39 -17.51 -35.07
N GLU A 179 -11.63 -17.19 -34.69
CA GLU A 179 -11.97 -16.14 -33.74
C GLU A 179 -11.56 -16.48 -32.30
N GLU A 180 -11.81 -17.70 -31.84
CA GLU A 180 -11.38 -18.16 -30.51
C GLU A 180 -9.87 -18.28 -30.38
N LYS A 181 -9.18 -18.77 -31.43
CA LYS A 181 -7.71 -18.79 -31.44
C LYS A 181 -7.15 -17.38 -31.31
N MET A 182 -7.76 -16.43 -32.03
CA MET A 182 -7.38 -15.02 -31.95
C MET A 182 -7.70 -14.40 -30.59
N ALA A 183 -8.80 -14.80 -29.94
CA ALA A 183 -9.14 -14.36 -28.59
C ALA A 183 -8.16 -14.89 -27.53
N ASP A 184 -7.75 -16.16 -27.61
CA ASP A 184 -6.75 -16.78 -26.71
C ASP A 184 -5.37 -16.12 -26.86
N ILE A 185 -4.96 -15.82 -28.11
CA ILE A 185 -3.73 -15.06 -28.38
C ILE A 185 -3.82 -13.66 -27.76
N ILE A 186 -4.94 -12.95 -27.94
CA ILE A 186 -5.13 -11.61 -27.41
C ILE A 186 -5.19 -11.60 -25.88
N HIS A 187 -5.79 -12.61 -25.25
CA HIS A 187 -5.77 -12.74 -23.79
C HIS A 187 -4.36 -13.01 -23.27
N LYS A 188 -3.56 -13.85 -23.94
CA LYS A 188 -2.16 -14.10 -23.56
C LYS A 188 -1.30 -12.86 -23.74
N LEU A 189 -1.47 -12.14 -24.85
CA LEU A 189 -0.78 -10.88 -25.10
C LEU A 189 -1.17 -9.80 -24.09
N ALA A 190 -2.46 -9.70 -23.73
CA ALA A 190 -2.91 -8.77 -22.71
C ALA A 190 -2.37 -9.13 -21.32
N MET A 191 -2.31 -10.42 -20.97
CA MET A 191 -1.71 -10.87 -19.72
C MET A 191 -0.21 -10.57 -19.66
N ALA A 192 0.51 -10.87 -20.75
CA ALA A 192 1.92 -10.50 -20.89
C ALA A 192 2.13 -8.98 -20.85
N GLY A 193 1.22 -8.21 -21.46
CA GLY A 193 1.21 -6.76 -21.41
C GLY A 193 1.01 -6.21 -20.00
N ILE A 194 0.08 -6.79 -19.21
CA ILE A 194 -0.10 -6.40 -17.80
C ILE A 194 1.17 -6.68 -17.00
N VAL A 195 1.80 -7.85 -17.18
CA VAL A 195 3.05 -8.18 -16.49
C VAL A 195 4.17 -7.22 -16.90
N ALA A 196 4.32 -6.94 -18.20
CA ALA A 196 5.32 -6.01 -18.71
C ALA A 196 5.11 -4.59 -18.17
N ILE A 197 3.86 -4.13 -18.10
CA ILE A 197 3.46 -2.91 -17.41
C ILE A 197 3.95 -3.02 -15.97
N ILE A 198 3.47 -3.94 -15.14
CA ILE A 198 3.89 -4.05 -13.72
C ILE A 198 5.41 -4.01 -13.53
N CYS A 199 6.18 -4.75 -14.34
CA CYS A 199 7.64 -4.73 -14.31
C CYS A 199 8.24 -3.36 -14.65
N PHE A 200 7.73 -2.70 -15.70
CA PHE A 200 8.14 -1.35 -16.07
C PHE A 200 7.78 -0.33 -14.97
N GLY A 201 6.70 -0.56 -14.22
CA GLY A 201 6.24 0.30 -13.12
C GLY A 201 7.14 0.19 -11.91
N ALA A 202 7.53 -1.04 -11.57
CA ALA A 202 8.53 -1.30 -10.53
C ALA A 202 9.89 -0.70 -10.89
N TYR A 203 10.33 -0.84 -12.14
CA TYR A 203 11.58 -0.25 -12.62
C TYR A 203 11.56 1.28 -12.57
N SER A 204 10.51 1.91 -13.10
CA SER A 204 10.36 3.37 -13.09
C SER A 204 10.27 3.93 -11.66
N SER A 205 9.58 3.24 -10.75
CA SER A 205 9.53 3.61 -9.33
C SER A 205 10.91 3.52 -8.67
N TYR A 206 11.68 2.47 -8.98
CA TYR A 206 13.04 2.32 -8.48
C TYR A 206 13.95 3.44 -9.00
N THR A 207 13.89 3.75 -10.29
CA THR A 207 14.70 4.85 -10.86
C THR A 207 14.28 6.21 -10.33
N GLY A 208 12.99 6.45 -10.14
CA GLY A 208 12.49 7.70 -9.54
C GLY A 208 12.98 7.87 -8.11
N TYR A 209 12.93 6.81 -7.29
CA TYR A 209 13.50 6.84 -5.95
C TYR A 209 15.00 7.14 -5.96
N GLN A 210 15.78 6.47 -6.81
CA GLN A 210 17.24 6.65 -6.89
C GLN A 210 17.65 8.08 -7.29
N ASN A 211 16.90 8.71 -8.19
CA ASN A 211 17.26 10.02 -8.71
C ASN A 211 16.69 11.17 -7.87
N ASP A 212 15.46 11.03 -7.37
CA ASP A 212 14.74 12.15 -6.76
C ASP A 212 14.79 12.10 -5.23
N VAL A 213 14.65 10.92 -4.62
CA VAL A 213 14.50 10.80 -3.15
C VAL A 213 15.79 10.39 -2.46
N TYR A 214 16.50 9.40 -3.00
CA TYR A 214 17.69 8.84 -2.37
C TYR A 214 18.78 9.88 -2.07
N PRO A 215 19.06 10.89 -2.93
CA PRO A 215 20.01 11.95 -2.60
C PRO A 215 19.59 12.79 -1.38
N MET A 216 18.28 12.95 -1.15
CA MET A 216 17.73 13.62 0.04
C MET A 216 17.99 12.79 1.30
N ASP A 217 17.74 11.48 1.26
CA ASP A 217 18.03 10.56 2.37
C ASP A 217 19.53 10.51 2.71
N GLN A 218 20.38 10.49 1.67
CA GLN A 218 21.83 10.58 1.86
C GLN A 218 22.23 11.90 2.53
N SER A 219 21.60 13.01 2.13
CA SER A 219 21.85 14.31 2.73
C SER A 219 21.45 14.35 4.20
N ILE A 220 20.31 13.78 4.58
CA ILE A 220 19.86 13.65 5.97
C ILE A 220 20.91 12.93 6.81
N GLY A 221 21.46 11.81 6.32
CA GLY A 221 22.53 11.09 7.01
C GLY A 221 23.86 11.86 7.07
N LEU A 222 24.14 12.73 6.10
CA LEU A 222 25.29 13.64 6.16
C LEU A 222 25.09 14.75 7.21
N PHE A 223 23.87 15.25 7.41
CA PHE A 223 23.58 16.18 8.52
C PHE A 223 23.80 15.53 9.89
N ASP A 224 23.40 14.26 10.08
CA ASP A 224 23.70 13.51 11.30
C ASP A 224 25.22 13.45 11.55
N ARG A 225 26.00 13.23 10.48
CA ARG A 225 27.46 13.23 10.57
C ARG A 225 28.02 14.61 10.90
N ILE A 226 27.47 15.68 10.34
CA ILE A 226 27.87 17.07 10.64
C ILE A 226 27.62 17.37 12.13
N MET A 227 26.46 17.03 12.67
CA MET A 227 26.09 17.25 14.07
C MET A 227 27.00 16.46 15.04
N ALA A 228 27.46 15.28 14.64
CA ALA A 228 28.37 14.46 15.45
C ALA A 228 29.86 14.79 15.26
N SER A 229 30.23 15.55 14.23
CA SER A 229 31.63 15.81 13.88
C SER A 229 32.22 16.96 14.68
N SER A 230 33.47 16.79 15.14
CA SER A 230 34.28 17.85 15.74
C SER A 230 35.36 18.41 14.79
N GLU A 231 35.35 17.99 13.53
CA GLU A 231 36.37 18.34 12.53
C GLU A 231 35.77 19.23 11.42
N PRO A 232 36.16 20.52 11.34
CA PRO A 232 35.63 21.45 10.34
C PRO A 232 35.87 21.02 8.89
N LYS A 233 37.00 20.39 8.59
CA LYS A 233 37.31 19.92 7.21
C LYS A 233 36.32 18.85 6.74
N THR A 234 35.96 17.93 7.62
CA THR A 234 34.97 16.89 7.33
C THR A 234 33.60 17.52 7.12
N ILE A 235 33.23 18.47 7.98
CA ILE A 235 31.97 19.22 7.85
C ILE A 235 31.88 19.95 6.50
N ILE A 236 32.93 20.64 6.06
CA ILE A 236 32.95 21.33 4.77
C ILE A 236 32.76 20.33 3.61
N ALA A 237 33.41 19.16 3.68
CA ALA A 237 33.25 18.12 2.67
C ALA A 237 31.80 17.59 2.63
N ASP A 238 31.18 17.42 3.80
CA ASP A 238 29.81 16.93 3.95
C ASP A 238 28.81 17.94 3.41
N ILE A 239 28.98 19.22 3.74
CA ILE A 239 28.17 20.32 3.20
C ILE A 239 28.25 20.37 1.68
N ASN A 240 29.46 20.26 1.11
CA ASN A 240 29.63 20.25 -0.34
C ASN A 240 28.98 19.03 -1.01
N ALA A 241 29.01 17.87 -0.38
CA ALA A 241 28.29 16.69 -0.87
C ALA A 241 26.76 16.91 -0.85
N ILE A 242 26.24 17.48 0.24
CA ILE A 242 24.81 17.82 0.37
C ILE A 242 24.39 18.81 -0.72
N LYS A 243 25.16 19.88 -0.96
CA LYS A 243 24.88 20.88 -2.02
C LYS A 243 24.76 20.23 -3.41
N GLY A 244 25.54 19.18 -3.67
CA GLY A 244 25.49 18.41 -4.92
C GLY A 244 24.27 17.48 -5.03
N PHE A 245 23.67 17.08 -3.91
CA PHE A 245 22.48 16.22 -3.88
C PHE A 245 21.17 17.01 -3.93
N ILE A 246 21.14 18.21 -3.36
CA ILE A 246 19.93 19.04 -3.34
C ILE A 246 19.80 19.82 -4.65
N PRO A 247 18.59 19.90 -5.25
CA PRO A 247 18.33 20.80 -6.38
C PRO A 247 18.70 22.26 -6.07
N THR A 248 18.97 23.06 -7.10
CA THR A 248 19.35 24.48 -6.92
C THR A 248 18.14 25.40 -6.82
N GLU A 249 17.01 25.02 -7.41
CA GLU A 249 15.82 25.85 -7.53
C GLU A 249 14.54 25.03 -7.37
N GLY A 250 13.44 25.73 -7.10
CA GLY A 250 12.11 25.15 -6.96
C GLY A 250 11.73 24.87 -5.51
N ASN A 251 10.52 24.35 -5.35
CA ASN A 251 9.97 23.96 -4.06
C ASN A 251 9.41 22.55 -4.19
N ALA A 252 9.76 21.68 -3.24
CA ALA A 252 9.26 20.31 -3.26
C ALA A 252 7.76 20.23 -2.92
N VAL A 253 7.28 21.14 -2.06
CA VAL A 253 5.90 21.17 -1.64
C VAL A 253 5.07 21.90 -2.68
N TRP A 254 4.26 21.15 -3.43
CA TRP A 254 3.48 21.68 -4.56
C TRP A 254 2.09 22.21 -4.17
N LEU A 255 1.54 21.80 -3.01
CA LEU A 255 0.20 22.21 -2.59
C LEU A 255 0.21 23.50 -1.78
N PHE A 256 1.09 23.59 -0.78
CA PHE A 256 1.25 24.76 0.10
C PHE A 256 2.74 25.02 0.34
N PRO A 257 3.48 25.54 -0.65
CA PRO A 257 4.90 25.78 -0.53
C PRO A 257 5.21 26.78 0.59
N THR A 258 6.30 26.53 1.31
CA THR A 258 6.83 27.44 2.33
C THR A 258 8.28 27.80 2.01
N GLU A 259 8.80 28.85 2.66
CA GLU A 259 10.20 29.26 2.49
C GLU A 259 11.18 28.21 3.04
N THR A 260 10.79 27.44 4.06
CA THR A 260 11.62 26.36 4.61
C THR A 260 11.74 25.18 3.67
N THR A 261 10.80 25.00 2.75
CA THR A 261 10.80 23.92 1.75
C THR A 261 11.39 24.35 0.39
N ASN A 262 11.90 25.58 0.30
CA ASN A 262 12.46 26.14 -0.94
C ASN A 262 13.94 25.76 -1.10
N PHE A 263 14.27 25.09 -2.22
CA PHE A 263 15.62 24.62 -2.47
C PHE A 263 16.65 25.74 -2.62
N SER A 264 16.28 26.87 -3.22
CA SER A 264 17.18 28.02 -3.35
C SER A 264 17.55 28.59 -1.97
N ARG A 265 16.59 28.59 -1.04
CA ARG A 265 16.83 29.04 0.34
C ARG A 265 17.74 28.07 1.10
N ILE A 266 17.47 26.77 0.97
CA ILE A 266 18.30 25.72 1.58
C ILE A 266 19.74 25.79 1.07
N GLN A 267 19.94 25.97 -0.23
CA GLN A 267 21.28 26.14 -0.81
C GLN A 267 22.00 27.38 -0.25
N ALA A 268 21.29 28.51 -0.10
CA ALA A 268 21.86 29.70 0.52
C ALA A 268 22.22 29.49 1.99
N ASP A 269 21.40 28.76 2.75
CA ASP A 269 21.70 28.42 4.15
C ASP A 269 22.91 27.48 4.26
N LEU A 270 23.08 26.56 3.30
CA LEU A 270 24.28 25.71 3.18
C LEU A 270 25.54 26.52 2.85
N ASP A 271 25.45 27.53 1.97
CA ASP A 271 26.57 28.43 1.68
C ASP A 271 27.03 29.20 2.93
N VAL A 272 26.07 29.68 3.73
CA VAL A 272 26.36 30.37 5.00
C VAL A 272 27.00 29.41 6.01
N MET A 273 26.50 28.17 6.09
CA MET A 273 27.05 27.15 6.98
C MET A 273 28.47 26.73 6.57
N GLU A 274 28.73 26.59 5.26
CA GLU A 274 30.06 26.32 4.71
C GLU A 274 31.04 27.45 5.07
N ALA A 275 30.65 28.71 4.84
CA ALA A 275 31.47 29.87 5.19
C ALA A 275 31.77 29.93 6.70
N SER A 276 30.82 29.52 7.54
CA SER A 276 30.98 29.45 8.99
C SER A 276 31.94 28.33 9.41
N ALA A 277 31.87 27.17 8.75
CA ALA A 277 32.80 26.06 8.96
C ALA A 277 34.24 26.44 8.55
N VAL A 278 34.40 27.14 7.42
CA VAL A 278 35.71 27.67 6.97
C VAL A 278 36.29 28.62 8.00
N LYS A 279 35.50 29.59 8.51
CA LYS A 279 35.96 30.51 9.55
C LYS A 279 36.34 29.79 10.84
N THR A 280 35.52 28.83 11.28
CA THR A 280 35.78 28.03 12.48
C THR A 280 37.05 27.20 12.35
N SER A 281 37.37 26.71 11.15
CA SER A 281 38.60 25.96 10.88
C SER A 281 39.90 26.77 11.07
N ALA A 282 39.82 28.11 11.00
CA ALA A 282 40.96 29.01 11.16
C ALA A 282 41.24 29.38 12.64
N VAL A 283 40.37 28.98 13.56
CA VAL A 283 40.45 29.34 14.98
C VAL A 283 41.03 28.18 15.80
N PRO A 284 41.86 28.43 16.84
CA PRO A 284 42.37 27.37 17.72
C PRO A 284 41.27 26.54 18.39
N ARG A 285 41.47 25.23 18.44
CA ARG A 285 40.47 24.25 18.93
C ARG A 285 40.12 24.39 20.41
N ASP A 286 41.04 24.92 21.19
CA ASP A 286 40.92 25.16 22.62
C ASP A 286 40.22 26.50 22.94
N SER A 287 39.86 27.28 21.92
CA SER A 287 39.19 28.57 22.11
C SER A 287 37.67 28.41 22.28
N SER A 288 37.08 29.31 23.07
CA SER A 288 35.62 29.42 23.18
C SER A 288 34.94 29.74 21.84
N ALA A 289 35.63 30.50 20.97
CA ALA A 289 35.15 30.84 19.64
C ALA A 289 35.01 29.59 18.75
N PHE A 290 35.95 28.64 18.83
CA PHE A 290 35.86 27.37 18.10
C PHE A 290 34.66 26.55 18.56
N HIS A 291 34.49 26.35 19.87
CA HIS A 291 33.36 25.60 20.42
C HIS A 291 32.01 26.25 20.08
N THR A 292 31.93 27.59 20.13
CA THR A 292 30.71 28.32 19.75
C THR A 292 30.40 28.18 18.26
N GLY A 293 31.41 28.27 17.40
CA GLY A 293 31.25 28.08 15.95
C GLY A 293 30.79 26.67 15.60
N MET A 294 31.37 25.65 16.24
CA MET A 294 30.95 24.26 16.07
C MET A 294 29.50 24.02 16.54
N MET A 295 29.10 24.63 17.66
CA MET A 295 27.74 24.53 18.16
C MET A 295 26.72 25.20 17.23
N ASP A 296 27.02 26.40 16.70
CA ASP A 296 26.17 27.09 15.72
C ASP A 296 26.00 26.27 14.44
N ILE A 297 27.09 25.66 13.92
CA ILE A 297 27.02 24.76 12.76
C ILE A 297 26.13 23.55 13.05
N SER A 298 26.30 22.91 14.21
CA SER A 298 25.47 21.74 14.59
C SER A 298 23.99 22.09 14.70
N LEU A 299 23.65 23.25 15.30
CA LEU A 299 22.26 23.69 15.44
C LEU A 299 21.63 24.06 14.08
N ARG A 300 22.40 24.68 13.18
CA ARG A 300 21.93 24.96 11.81
C ARG A 300 21.70 23.67 11.03
N ALA A 301 22.61 22.71 11.17
CA ALA A 301 22.48 21.39 10.55
C ALA A 301 21.19 20.69 10.98
N GLU A 302 20.85 20.73 12.28
CA GLU A 302 19.60 20.17 12.81
C GLU A 302 18.35 20.83 12.20
N ILE A 303 18.34 22.17 12.12
CA ILE A 303 17.22 22.93 11.53
C ILE A 303 17.04 22.60 10.04
N ILE A 304 18.13 22.59 9.27
CA ILE A 304 18.07 22.30 7.84
C ILE A 304 17.65 20.84 7.60
N GLN A 305 18.16 19.91 8.42
CA GLN A 305 17.76 18.51 8.37
C GLN A 305 16.25 18.35 8.62
N GLY A 306 15.69 19.05 9.61
CA GLY A 306 14.24 19.06 9.87
C GLY A 306 13.44 19.55 8.66
N ASN A 307 13.86 20.66 8.05
CA ASN A 307 13.23 21.16 6.82
C ASN A 307 13.29 20.14 5.66
N MET A 308 14.39 19.39 5.55
CA MET A 308 14.55 18.34 4.54
C MET A 308 13.67 17.12 4.81
N MET A 309 13.51 16.72 6.06
CA MET A 309 12.58 15.66 6.44
C MET A 309 11.13 16.01 6.07
N ASP A 310 10.74 17.29 6.18
CA ASP A 310 9.42 17.76 5.76
C ASP A 310 9.24 17.73 4.23
N ILE A 311 10.33 17.82 3.46
CA ILE A 311 10.32 17.78 1.99
C ILE A 311 10.18 16.36 1.44
N VAL A 312 10.84 15.36 2.06
CA VAL A 312 10.92 13.97 1.56
C VAL A 312 9.56 13.39 1.13
N PRO A 313 8.46 13.50 1.90
CA PRO A 313 7.16 12.96 1.51
C PRO A 313 6.63 13.53 0.18
N TYR A 314 6.90 14.81 -0.09
CA TYR A 314 6.45 15.49 -1.31
C TYR A 314 7.31 15.13 -2.52
N MET A 315 8.56 14.71 -2.29
CA MET A 315 9.41 14.16 -3.36
C MET A 315 8.91 12.78 -3.79
N TYR A 316 8.48 11.93 -2.85
CA TYR A 316 7.79 10.68 -3.18
C TYR A 316 6.47 10.95 -3.93
N ALA A 317 5.64 11.82 -3.38
CA ALA A 317 4.33 12.19 -3.94
C ALA A 317 4.41 13.43 -4.86
N SER A 318 5.42 13.46 -5.74
CA SER A 318 5.55 14.54 -6.71
C SER A 318 4.36 14.55 -7.68
N VAL A 319 4.01 15.73 -8.21
CA VAL A 319 2.91 15.86 -9.18
C VAL A 319 3.12 14.93 -10.37
N SER A 320 4.37 14.80 -10.84
CA SER A 320 4.74 13.88 -11.91
C SER A 320 4.47 12.42 -11.54
N ASN A 321 4.90 11.99 -10.36
CA ASN A 321 4.70 10.61 -9.88
C ASN A 321 3.22 10.28 -9.70
N ILE A 322 2.41 11.22 -9.20
CA ILE A 322 0.97 11.06 -9.07
C ILE A 322 0.31 10.91 -10.44
N LEU A 323 0.62 11.81 -11.39
CA LEU A 323 0.08 11.73 -12.75
C LEU A 323 0.47 10.43 -13.44
N PHE A 324 1.74 10.02 -13.31
CA PHE A 324 2.23 8.74 -13.83
C PHE A 324 1.43 7.58 -13.22
N THR A 325 1.27 7.53 -11.90
CA THR A 325 0.48 6.50 -11.21
C THR A 325 -0.97 6.46 -11.70
N CYS A 326 -1.60 7.62 -11.94
CA CYS A 326 -2.96 7.68 -12.49
C CYS A 326 -3.03 7.10 -13.92
N VAL A 327 -2.11 7.47 -14.80
CA VAL A 327 -2.03 6.95 -16.18
C VAL A 327 -1.86 5.43 -16.17
N TRP A 328 -1.03 4.93 -15.25
CA TRP A 328 -0.78 3.51 -15.07
C TRP A 328 -2.00 2.71 -14.67
N ILE A 329 -2.70 3.19 -13.64
CA ILE A 329 -3.95 2.60 -13.18
C ILE A 329 -4.99 2.61 -14.32
N ALA A 330 -5.10 3.73 -15.04
CA ALA A 330 -5.99 3.85 -16.19
C ALA A 330 -5.65 2.84 -17.31
N ALA A 331 -4.37 2.63 -17.61
CA ALA A 331 -3.92 1.67 -18.61
C ALA A 331 -4.31 0.23 -18.24
N ILE A 332 -4.08 -0.17 -16.98
CA ILE A 332 -4.44 -1.50 -16.48
C ILE A 332 -5.96 -1.70 -16.55
N ILE A 333 -6.74 -0.73 -16.07
CA ILE A 333 -8.22 -0.77 -16.14
C ILE A 333 -8.69 -0.85 -17.59
N GLY A 334 -8.06 -0.10 -18.50
CA GLY A 334 -8.35 -0.13 -19.94
C GLY A 334 -8.15 -1.53 -20.55
N ILE A 335 -7.02 -2.18 -20.25
CA ILE A 335 -6.74 -3.55 -20.72
C ILE A 335 -7.81 -4.53 -20.20
N PHE A 336 -8.15 -4.48 -18.91
CA PHE A 336 -9.18 -5.34 -18.35
C PHE A 336 -10.56 -5.07 -18.97
N THR A 337 -10.90 -3.82 -19.25
CA THR A 337 -12.17 -3.45 -19.87
C THR A 337 -12.29 -4.01 -21.29
N ILE A 338 -11.20 -3.94 -22.08
CA ILE A 338 -11.12 -4.53 -23.41
C ILE A 338 -11.28 -6.06 -23.33
N LEU A 339 -10.59 -6.71 -22.40
CA LEU A 339 -10.70 -8.16 -22.19
C LEU A 339 -12.12 -8.58 -21.81
N LYS A 340 -12.77 -7.84 -20.90
CA LYS A 340 -14.16 -8.10 -20.48
C LYS A 340 -15.14 -7.96 -21.65
N ARG A 341 -15.04 -6.87 -22.43
CA ARG A 341 -15.91 -6.62 -23.59
C ARG A 341 -15.77 -7.72 -24.65
N LYS A 342 -14.54 -8.17 -24.89
CA LYS A 342 -14.28 -9.22 -25.89
C LYS A 342 -14.79 -10.60 -25.45
N LYS A 343 -14.68 -10.92 -24.16
CA LYS A 343 -15.25 -12.14 -23.59
C LYS A 343 -16.78 -12.17 -23.74
N GLN A 344 -17.45 -11.06 -23.41
CA GLN A 344 -18.91 -10.94 -23.56
C GLN A 344 -19.38 -11.11 -25.02
N HIS A 345 -18.61 -10.61 -26.00
CA HIS A 345 -18.91 -10.78 -27.42
C HIS A 345 -18.86 -12.25 -27.85
N LEU A 346 -17.86 -13.00 -27.39
CA LEU A 346 -17.74 -14.44 -27.69
C LEU A 346 -18.90 -15.22 -27.05
N GLU A 347 -19.22 -14.95 -25.78
CA GLU A 347 -20.35 -15.59 -25.09
C GLU A 347 -21.70 -15.29 -25.77
N SER A 348 -21.87 -14.11 -26.38
CA SER A 348 -23.08 -13.78 -27.16
C SER A 348 -23.15 -14.50 -28.51
N PHE A 349 -22.00 -14.70 -29.16
CA PHE A 349 -21.90 -15.40 -30.44
C PHE A 349 -22.19 -16.89 -30.29
N ASP A 350 -21.65 -17.53 -29.25
CA ASP A 350 -21.89 -18.94 -28.93
C ASP A 350 -23.39 -19.18 -28.61
N LYS A 351 -24.02 -18.28 -27.83
CA LYS A 351 -25.46 -18.33 -27.55
C LYS A 351 -26.34 -18.17 -28.80
N SER A 352 -25.93 -17.36 -29.78
CA SER A 352 -26.69 -17.19 -31.03
C SER A 352 -26.61 -18.38 -31.98
N ASN A 353 -25.53 -19.17 -31.89
CA ASN A 353 -25.30 -20.33 -32.75
C ASN A 353 -25.72 -21.66 -32.11
N GLY A 354 -26.31 -21.64 -30.90
CA GLY A 354 -26.86 -22.82 -30.25
C GLY A 354 -25.82 -23.87 -29.84
N VAL A 355 -24.60 -23.45 -29.51
CA VAL A 355 -23.54 -24.32 -28.94
C VAL A 355 -23.56 -24.25 -27.42
#